data_AF-A0AAW2H6V1-F1
#
_entry.id   AF-A0AAW2H6V1-F1
#
_cell.length_a   1.000
_cell.length_b   1.000
_cell.length_c   1.000
_cell.angle_alpha   90.00
_cell.angle_beta   90.00
_cell.angle_gamma   90.00
#
_symmetry.space_group_name_H-M   'P 1'
#
loop_
_entity.id
_entity.type
_entity.pdbx_description
1 polymer ?
#
loop_
_entity_poly.entity_id
_entity_poly.type
_entity_poly.pdbx_seq_one_letter_code
_entity_poly.pdbx_strand_id
1 'polypeptide(L)'
;MSKFPYDKYPHVRANVYCGDSDWITNKTISEEAKRYHVLSSFKGKVGDLTNLNNYDNIIKIFFNVEKDQGNYQNAQKTIKEVEKYLLDRYCDETVITAPLPSILEVNSPKATKGQAMKKVMAEKGIALKDVIAFGDGFNDFDMLSSAGRGLIMGNAHYTLKEALPSLEIIETSDADGVAKYLVLNVLLDT
;
A
#
# COMPACT_ATOMS: atom_id res chain seq x y z
N MET A 1 -22.10 -7.17 20.66
CA MET A 1 -21.12 -7.82 19.76
C MET A 1 -21.02 -6.99 18.50
N SER A 2 -19.92 -6.27 18.29
CA SER A 2 -19.76 -5.44 17.09
C SER A 2 -19.60 -6.36 15.89
N LYS A 3 -20.63 -6.45 15.05
CA LYS A 3 -20.51 -6.96 13.69
C LYS A 3 -19.43 -6.13 13.00
N PHE A 4 -18.50 -6.78 12.33
CA PHE A 4 -17.50 -6.08 11.52
C PHE A 4 -18.27 -5.21 10.51
N PRO A 5 -17.95 -3.92 10.43
CA PRO A 5 -18.84 -2.89 9.87
C PRO A 5 -19.13 -3.03 8.37
N TYR A 6 -18.38 -3.85 7.64
CA TYR A 6 -18.48 -3.93 6.18
C TYR A 6 -19.35 -5.06 5.66
N ASP A 7 -19.80 -5.97 6.52
CA ASP A 7 -20.68 -7.07 6.11
C ASP A 7 -22.03 -6.56 5.58
N LYS A 8 -22.43 -5.33 5.97
CA LYS A 8 -23.59 -4.65 5.40
C LYS A 8 -23.38 -4.23 3.94
N TYR A 9 -22.15 -4.20 3.45
CA TYR A 9 -21.82 -3.88 2.06
C TYR A 9 -21.49 -5.19 1.32
N PRO A 10 -22.45 -5.77 0.57
CA PRO A 10 -22.27 -7.07 -0.06
C PRO A 10 -21.14 -7.11 -1.10
N HIS A 11 -20.71 -5.95 -1.60
CA HIS A 11 -19.65 -5.84 -2.61
C HIS A 11 -18.26 -5.52 -2.03
N VAL A 12 -18.13 -5.34 -0.72
CA VAL A 12 -16.82 -5.16 -0.09
C VAL A 12 -16.16 -6.52 0.08
N ARG A 13 -15.00 -6.69 -0.57
CA ARG A 13 -14.07 -7.77 -0.30
C ARG A 13 -12.99 -7.24 0.65
N ALA A 14 -12.85 -7.91 1.78
CA ALA A 14 -11.76 -7.73 2.71
C ALA A 14 -10.73 -8.85 2.49
N ASN A 15 -9.46 -8.50 2.62
CA ASN A 15 -8.32 -9.39 2.46
C ASN A 15 -7.38 -9.13 3.63
N VAL A 16 -7.08 -10.14 4.42
CA VAL A 16 -6.21 -10.08 5.59
C VAL A 16 -5.01 -10.96 5.30
N TYR A 17 -3.83 -10.38 5.33
CA TYR A 17 -2.56 -11.08 5.16
C TYR A 17 -1.94 -11.30 6.53
N CYS A 18 -1.58 -12.55 6.82
CA CYS A 18 -1.02 -13.00 8.10
C CYS A 18 0.32 -13.69 7.88
N GLY A 19 1.35 -13.24 8.61
CA GLY A 19 2.71 -13.76 8.47
C GLY A 19 3.19 -13.78 7.01
N ASP A 20 3.82 -14.89 6.61
CA ASP A 20 4.48 -15.01 5.30
C ASP A 20 3.68 -15.85 4.29
N SER A 21 2.56 -16.46 4.69
CA SER A 21 1.85 -17.45 3.87
C SER A 21 0.34 -17.36 3.88
N ASP A 22 -0.27 -16.70 4.85
CA ASP A 22 -1.72 -16.80 5.04
C ASP A 22 -2.44 -15.58 4.46
N TRP A 23 -3.36 -15.83 3.54
CA TRP A 23 -4.27 -14.82 3.03
C TRP A 23 -5.71 -15.26 3.28
N ILE A 24 -6.45 -14.46 4.04
CA ILE A 24 -7.84 -14.72 4.41
C ILE A 24 -8.72 -13.68 3.75
N THR A 25 -9.80 -14.11 3.11
CA THR A 25 -10.78 -13.19 2.51
C THR A 25 -12.21 -13.58 2.88
N ASN A 26 -13.12 -12.62 2.93
CA ASN A 26 -14.55 -12.84 3.18
C ASN A 26 -15.33 -13.22 1.91
N LYS A 27 -14.68 -13.30 0.74
CA LYS A 27 -15.32 -13.62 -0.55
C LYS A 27 -14.59 -14.76 -1.25
N THR A 28 -15.33 -15.51 -2.07
CA THR A 28 -14.77 -16.58 -2.90
C THR A 28 -13.59 -16.07 -3.74
N ILE A 29 -12.50 -16.84 -3.75
CA ILE A 29 -11.27 -16.49 -4.47
C ILE A 29 -11.43 -16.94 -5.93
N SER A 30 -11.35 -16.01 -6.88
CA SER A 30 -11.40 -16.32 -8.31
C SER A 30 -10.13 -17.03 -8.77
N GLU A 31 -10.21 -17.80 -9.86
CA GLU A 31 -9.04 -18.42 -10.48
C GLU A 31 -7.98 -17.40 -10.91
N GLU A 32 -8.43 -16.22 -11.34
CA GLU A 32 -7.54 -15.09 -11.65
C GLU A 32 -6.78 -14.62 -10.40
N ALA A 33 -7.47 -14.42 -9.27
CA ALA A 33 -6.82 -14.02 -8.03
C ALA A 33 -5.83 -15.11 -7.55
N LYS A 34 -6.18 -16.40 -7.69
CA LYS A 34 -5.24 -17.49 -7.39
C LYS A 34 -3.95 -17.37 -8.20
N ARG A 35 -4.02 -17.01 -9.49
CA ARG A 35 -2.82 -16.87 -10.36
C ARG A 35 -1.85 -15.82 -9.85
N TYR A 36 -2.33 -14.64 -9.43
CA TYR A 36 -1.49 -13.59 -8.87
C TYR A 36 -0.78 -14.05 -7.59
N HIS A 37 -1.45 -14.87 -6.78
CA HIS A 37 -0.91 -15.33 -5.51
C HIS A 37 0.05 -16.53 -5.60
N VAL A 38 0.03 -17.30 -6.70
CA VAL A 38 1.03 -18.37 -6.95
C VAL A 38 2.46 -17.82 -6.86
N LEU A 39 2.69 -16.57 -7.28
CA LEU A 39 4.00 -15.93 -7.24
C LEU A 39 4.38 -15.38 -5.85
N SER A 40 3.38 -15.14 -4.99
CA SER A 40 3.55 -14.43 -3.71
C SER A 40 3.77 -15.34 -2.50
N SER A 41 3.74 -16.66 -2.66
CA SER A 41 3.71 -17.68 -1.58
C SER A 41 2.47 -17.66 -0.67
N PHE A 42 1.65 -16.61 -0.71
CA PHE A 42 0.39 -16.54 0.04
C PHE A 42 -0.65 -17.54 -0.48
N LYS A 43 -1.24 -18.28 0.46
CA LYS A 43 -2.28 -19.28 0.23
C LYS A 43 -3.61 -18.71 0.69
N GLY A 44 -4.45 -18.41 -0.29
CA GLY A 44 -5.77 -17.84 -0.05
C GLY A 44 -6.77 -18.85 0.50
N LYS A 45 -7.49 -18.48 1.55
CA LYS A 45 -8.66 -19.20 2.07
C LYS A 45 -9.82 -18.24 2.35
N VAL A 46 -11.05 -18.72 2.19
CA VAL A 46 -12.23 -17.99 2.67
C VAL A 46 -12.33 -18.18 4.18
N GLY A 47 -12.50 -17.10 4.93
CA GLY A 47 -12.57 -17.15 6.39
C GLY A 47 -13.51 -16.10 6.98
N ASP A 48 -13.84 -16.30 8.25
CA ASP A 48 -14.66 -15.36 9.02
C ASP A 48 -13.80 -14.17 9.47
N LEU A 49 -14.01 -13.02 8.84
CA LEU A 49 -13.31 -11.77 9.17
C LEU A 49 -14.10 -10.90 10.17
N THR A 50 -15.15 -11.45 10.81
CA THR A 50 -15.97 -10.66 11.76
C THR A 50 -15.25 -10.35 13.07
N ASN A 51 -14.27 -11.19 13.44
CA ASN A 51 -13.40 -11.00 14.59
C ASN A 51 -11.94 -11.25 14.20
N LEU A 52 -11.18 -10.16 14.00
CA LEU A 52 -9.77 -10.25 13.60
C LEU A 52 -8.86 -10.86 14.67
N ASN A 53 -9.30 -10.92 15.93
CA ASN A 53 -8.55 -11.59 17.00
C ASN A 53 -8.43 -13.11 16.80
N ASN A 54 -9.16 -13.68 15.84
CA ASN A 54 -9.03 -15.08 15.44
C ASN A 54 -7.78 -15.34 14.56
N TYR A 55 -7.04 -14.29 14.19
CA TYR A 55 -5.88 -14.38 13.33
C TYR A 55 -4.67 -13.73 13.99
N ASP A 56 -3.57 -14.48 14.06
CA ASP A 56 -2.31 -13.99 14.54
C ASP A 56 -1.51 -13.31 13.43
N ASN A 57 -0.58 -12.43 13.81
CA ASN A 57 0.42 -11.82 12.93
C ASN A 57 -0.17 -11.15 11.67
N ILE A 58 -1.28 -10.41 11.81
CA ILE A 58 -1.84 -9.61 10.72
C ILE A 58 -0.81 -8.55 10.30
N ILE A 59 -0.36 -8.62 9.05
CA ILE A 59 0.63 -7.68 8.49
C ILE A 59 -0.02 -6.59 7.64
N LYS A 60 -1.15 -6.88 6.99
CA LYS A 60 -1.87 -5.94 6.11
C LYS A 60 -3.33 -6.33 6.00
N ILE A 61 -4.20 -5.32 5.98
CA ILE A 61 -5.61 -5.48 5.60
C ILE A 61 -5.84 -4.67 4.33
N PHE A 62 -6.50 -5.26 3.36
CA PHE A 62 -6.76 -4.69 2.06
C PHE A 62 -8.23 -4.87 1.69
N PHE A 63 -8.90 -3.76 1.43
CA PHE A 63 -10.28 -3.73 0.97
C PHE A 63 -10.33 -3.37 -0.50
N ASN A 64 -11.13 -4.12 -1.25
CA ASN A 64 -11.52 -3.75 -2.59
C ASN A 64 -13.04 -3.87 -2.73
N VAL A 65 -13.66 -2.87 -3.33
CA VAL A 65 -15.09 -2.95 -3.66
C VAL A 65 -15.21 -3.49 -5.08
N GLU A 66 -15.80 -4.68 -5.21
CA GLU A 66 -16.16 -5.23 -6.49
C GLU A 66 -17.18 -4.31 -7.16
N LYS A 67 -17.12 -4.19 -8.49
CA LYS A 67 -18.07 -3.36 -9.24
C LYS A 67 -19.48 -3.89 -8.99
N ASP A 68 -20.30 -3.11 -8.30
CA ASP A 68 -21.73 -3.37 -8.25
C ASP A 68 -22.34 -2.88 -9.57
N GLN A 69 -22.80 -3.81 -10.42
CA GLN A 69 -23.50 -3.55 -11.68
C GLN A 69 -22.79 -2.57 -12.65
N GLY A 70 -21.47 -2.44 -12.56
CA GLY A 70 -20.68 -1.53 -13.40
C GLY A 70 -20.62 -0.07 -12.93
N ASN A 71 -21.15 0.28 -11.75
CA ASN A 71 -21.15 1.65 -11.25
C ASN A 71 -19.94 1.96 -10.35
N TYR A 72 -18.94 2.64 -10.92
CA TYR A 72 -17.74 3.11 -10.20
C TYR A 72 -18.04 4.11 -9.07
N GLN A 73 -19.11 4.90 -9.16
CA GLN A 73 -19.44 5.91 -8.16
C GLN A 73 -19.89 5.25 -6.83
N ASN A 74 -20.62 4.14 -6.92
CA ASN A 74 -21.03 3.38 -5.74
C ASN A 74 -19.83 2.73 -5.04
N ALA A 75 -18.86 2.21 -5.81
CA ALA A 75 -17.64 1.65 -5.25
C ALA A 75 -16.84 2.71 -4.48
N GLN A 76 -16.68 3.90 -5.06
CA GLN A 76 -15.96 5.00 -4.42
C GLN A 76 -16.67 5.49 -3.15
N LYS A 77 -18.00 5.64 -3.19
CA LYS A 77 -18.78 6.01 -2.01
C LYS A 77 -18.63 4.97 -0.90
N THR A 78 -18.69 3.69 -1.24
CA THR A 78 -18.54 2.59 -0.29
C THR A 78 -17.16 2.60 0.35
N ILE A 79 -16.08 2.76 -0.43
CA ILE A 79 -14.72 2.87 0.11
C ILE A 79 -14.58 4.07 1.04
N LYS A 80 -15.14 5.23 0.72
CA LYS A 80 -15.11 6.40 1.62
C LYS A 80 -15.84 6.16 2.94
N GLU A 81 -16.95 5.41 2.92
CA GLU A 81 -17.65 5.02 4.15
C GLU A 81 -16.82 4.03 4.99
N VAL A 82 -16.13 3.09 4.32
CA VAL A 82 -15.21 2.13 4.95
C VAL A 82 -14.03 2.86 5.60
N GLU A 83 -13.40 3.76 4.84
CA GLU A 83 -12.28 4.60 5.25
C GLU A 83 -12.65 5.46 6.46
N LYS A 84 -13.77 6.19 6.37
CA LYS A 84 -14.26 7.02 7.48
C LYS A 84 -14.46 6.19 8.75
N TYR A 85 -15.08 5.02 8.63
CA TYR A 85 -15.28 4.15 9.79
C TYR A 85 -13.96 3.77 10.47
N LEU A 86 -12.92 3.44 9.68
CA LEU A 86 -11.61 3.05 10.17
C LEU A 86 -10.89 4.22 10.80
N LEU A 87 -10.88 5.37 10.14
CA LEU A 87 -10.26 6.59 10.66
C LEU A 87 -10.90 7.02 11.99
N ASP A 88 -12.23 6.99 12.09
CA ASP A 88 -12.96 7.39 13.31
C ASP A 88 -12.64 6.49 14.54
N ARG A 89 -12.01 5.32 14.35
CA ARG A 89 -11.79 4.33 15.43
C ARG A 89 -10.34 3.93 15.64
N TYR A 90 -9.54 3.93 14.57
CA TYR A 90 -8.22 3.31 14.55
C TYR A 90 -7.16 4.22 13.92
N CYS A 91 -7.42 5.52 13.76
CA CYS A 91 -6.44 6.45 13.14
C CYS A 91 -5.11 6.50 13.88
N ASP A 92 -5.11 6.35 15.20
CA ASP A 92 -3.88 6.37 16.01
C ASP A 92 -3.12 5.04 15.99
N GLU A 93 -3.80 3.96 15.58
CA GLU A 93 -3.27 2.59 15.60
C GLU A 93 -2.94 2.06 14.20
N THR A 94 -3.37 2.75 13.14
CA THR A 94 -3.27 2.30 11.76
C THR A 94 -2.91 3.42 10.79
N VAL A 95 -2.24 3.06 9.70
CA VAL A 95 -2.07 3.92 8.54
C VAL A 95 -3.03 3.43 7.46
N ILE A 96 -3.98 4.28 7.10
CA ILE A 96 -5.03 4.00 6.13
C ILE A 96 -4.75 4.80 4.86
N THR A 97 -4.67 4.14 3.71
CA THR A 97 -4.41 4.78 2.42
C THR A 97 -5.39 4.27 1.36
N ALA A 98 -5.84 5.17 0.48
CA ALA A 98 -6.74 4.84 -0.63
C ALA A 98 -6.03 5.05 -1.98
N PRO A 99 -5.23 4.07 -2.46
CA PRO A 99 -4.42 4.25 -3.67
C PRO A 99 -5.25 4.33 -4.95
N LEU A 100 -6.46 3.75 -4.96
CA LEU A 100 -7.41 3.84 -6.07
C LEU A 100 -8.83 4.06 -5.51
N PRO A 101 -9.77 4.64 -6.29
CA PRO A 101 -11.11 4.96 -5.80
C PRO A 101 -11.89 3.78 -5.20
N SER A 102 -11.60 2.55 -5.63
CA SER A 102 -12.26 1.33 -5.16
C SER A 102 -11.37 0.47 -4.25
N ILE A 103 -10.24 1.00 -3.76
CA ILE A 103 -9.25 0.29 -2.96
C ILE A 103 -8.91 1.07 -1.69
N LEU A 104 -8.82 0.35 -0.58
CA LEU A 104 -8.32 0.86 0.68
C LEU A 104 -7.31 -0.11 1.28
N GLU A 105 -6.21 0.40 1.80
CA GLU A 105 -5.21 -0.37 2.52
C GLU A 105 -5.12 0.09 3.96
N VAL A 106 -4.91 -0.85 4.88
CA VAL A 106 -4.67 -0.61 6.29
C VAL A 106 -3.38 -1.33 6.66
N ASN A 107 -2.42 -0.55 7.14
CA ASN A 107 -1.11 -1.05 7.54
C ASN A 107 -0.81 -0.60 8.99
N SER A 108 0.15 -1.26 9.63
CA SER A 108 0.68 -0.76 10.91
C SER A 108 1.38 0.59 10.69
N PRO A 109 1.27 1.57 11.60
CA PRO A 109 2.04 2.81 11.56
C PRO A 109 3.55 2.59 11.59
N LYS A 110 3.98 1.41 12.07
CA LYS A 110 5.39 1.00 12.11
C LYS A 110 5.85 0.34 10.81
N ALA A 111 4.94 -0.04 9.93
CA ALA A 111 5.22 -0.78 8.69
C ALA A 111 5.27 0.14 7.47
N THR A 112 6.10 1.18 7.52
CA THR A 112 6.34 2.08 6.37
C THR A 112 7.52 1.59 5.54
N LYS A 113 7.54 1.96 4.25
CA LYS A 113 8.71 1.74 3.38
C LYS A 113 9.97 2.44 3.92
N GLY A 114 9.82 3.60 4.54
CA GLY A 114 10.93 4.34 5.16
C GLY A 114 11.55 3.61 6.35
N GLN A 115 10.74 3.05 7.26
CA GLN A 115 11.23 2.24 8.37
C GLN A 115 11.90 0.94 7.89
N ALA A 116 11.32 0.29 6.89
CA ALA A 116 11.91 -0.89 6.27
C ALA A 116 13.28 -0.56 5.64
N MET A 117 13.36 0.53 4.87
CA MET A 117 14.62 1.03 4.29
C MET A 117 15.66 1.31 5.38
N LYS A 118 15.30 2.06 6.43
CA LYS A 118 16.19 2.39 7.55
C LYS A 118 16.79 1.14 8.19
N LYS A 119 15.96 0.11 8.43
CA LYS A 119 16.40 -1.16 8.99
C LYS A 119 17.39 -1.87 8.06
N VAL A 120 17.05 -2.03 6.78
CA VAL A 120 17.91 -2.71 5.79
C VAL A 120 19.25 -1.97 5.62
N MET A 121 19.24 -0.64 5.59
CA MET A 121 20.46 0.16 5.46
C MET A 121 21.35 0.04 6.70
N ALA A 122 20.77 0.05 7.90
CA ALA A 122 21.50 -0.15 9.15
C ALA A 122 22.17 -1.54 9.21
N GLU A 123 21.46 -2.60 8.80
CA GLU A 123 22.01 -3.96 8.71
C GLU A 123 23.17 -4.07 7.71
N LYS A 124 23.17 -3.22 6.68
CA LYS A 124 24.24 -3.15 5.67
C LYS A 124 25.36 -2.16 6.02
N GLY A 125 25.25 -1.41 7.12
CA GLY A 125 26.19 -0.35 7.48
C GLY A 125 26.20 0.83 6.50
N ILE A 126 25.11 1.05 5.76
CA ILE A 126 24.97 2.15 4.79
C ILE A 126 24.25 3.32 5.47
N ALA A 127 24.83 4.52 5.39
CA ALA A 127 24.19 5.71 5.93
C ALA A 127 23.07 6.18 4.99
N LEU A 128 21.96 6.69 5.54
CA LEU A 128 20.81 7.13 4.73
C LEU A 128 21.19 8.24 3.73
N LYS A 129 22.17 9.09 4.06
CA LYS A 129 22.69 10.13 3.14
C LYS A 129 23.26 9.55 1.83
N ASP A 130 23.66 8.28 1.84
CA ASP A 130 24.24 7.56 0.70
C ASP A 130 23.15 6.75 -0.06
N VAL A 131 21.88 6.97 0.25
CA VAL A 131 20.73 6.26 -0.35
C VAL A 131 19.97 7.17 -1.30
N ILE A 132 19.69 6.64 -2.48
CA ILE A 132 18.74 7.21 -3.45
C ILE A 132 17.45 6.39 -3.41
N ALA A 133 16.31 7.06 -3.25
CA ALA A 133 14.99 6.45 -3.25
C ALA A 133 14.09 7.04 -4.34
N PHE A 134 13.25 6.21 -4.94
CA PHE A 134 12.31 6.58 -6.01
C PHE A 134 10.90 6.17 -5.59
N GLY A 135 9.89 6.99 -5.90
CA GLY A 135 8.52 6.70 -5.49
C GLY A 135 7.48 7.57 -6.19
N ASP A 136 6.25 7.07 -6.19
CA ASP A 136 5.13 7.63 -6.95
C ASP A 136 3.82 7.72 -6.15
N GLY A 137 3.72 6.95 -5.06
CA GLY A 137 2.55 6.91 -4.19
C GLY A 137 2.79 7.55 -2.82
N PHE A 138 1.70 7.90 -2.12
CA PHE A 138 1.81 8.48 -0.79
C PHE A 138 2.42 7.52 0.26
N ASN A 139 2.36 6.21 0.00
CA ASN A 139 3.07 5.19 0.78
C ASN A 139 4.61 5.25 0.64
N ASP A 140 5.14 6.03 -0.31
CA ASP A 140 6.57 6.30 -0.47
C ASP A 140 7.05 7.53 0.33
N PHE A 141 6.13 8.34 0.90
CA PHE A 141 6.46 9.61 1.54
C PHE A 141 7.60 9.52 2.57
N ASP A 142 7.50 8.60 3.54
CA ASP A 142 8.51 8.43 4.61
C ASP A 142 9.84 7.90 4.05
N MET A 143 9.81 7.10 2.97
CA MET A 143 11.02 6.60 2.30
C MET A 143 11.75 7.74 1.57
N LEU A 144 11.01 8.51 0.77
CA LEU A 144 11.56 9.61 -0.02
C LEU A 144 12.10 10.75 0.86
N SER A 145 11.38 11.09 1.94
CA SER A 145 11.82 12.13 2.88
C SER A 145 13.00 11.71 3.77
N SER A 146 13.22 10.40 3.94
CA SER A 146 14.31 9.87 4.79
C SER A 146 15.60 9.57 4.03
N ALA A 147 15.52 9.32 2.72
CA ALA A 147 16.69 9.04 1.90
C ALA A 147 17.55 10.30 1.72
N GLY A 148 18.87 10.12 1.55
CA GLY A 148 19.79 11.22 1.23
C GLY A 148 19.39 11.94 -0.06
N ARG A 149 18.80 11.19 -1.00
CA ARG A 149 18.17 11.74 -2.20
C ARG A 149 16.87 11.00 -2.52
N GLY A 150 15.74 11.63 -2.20
CA GLY A 150 14.42 11.17 -2.64
C GLY A 150 14.02 11.79 -3.97
N LEU A 151 13.48 10.97 -4.89
CA LEU A 151 13.08 11.35 -6.23
C LEU A 151 11.64 10.95 -6.49
N ILE A 152 10.83 11.90 -6.93
CA ILE A 152 9.41 11.68 -7.23
C ILE A 152 9.25 11.34 -8.70
N MET A 153 8.54 10.26 -9.02
CA MET A 153 8.27 9.89 -10.41
C MET A 153 7.38 10.93 -11.12
N GLY A 154 7.58 11.13 -12.43
CA GLY A 154 6.80 12.11 -13.20
C GLY A 154 5.28 11.84 -13.16
N ASN A 155 4.90 10.57 -13.12
CA ASN A 155 3.52 10.09 -13.02
C ASN A 155 3.03 9.93 -11.56
N ALA A 156 3.78 10.41 -10.58
CA ALA A 156 3.39 10.34 -9.18
C ALA A 156 2.09 11.08 -8.89
N HIS A 157 1.35 10.57 -7.91
CA HIS A 157 0.09 11.14 -7.46
C HIS A 157 0.29 12.58 -6.94
N TYR A 158 -0.64 13.49 -7.25
CA TYR A 158 -0.49 14.91 -6.93
C TYR A 158 -0.29 15.16 -5.43
N THR A 159 -0.96 14.40 -4.56
CA THR A 159 -0.82 14.53 -3.11
C THR A 159 0.61 14.25 -2.61
N LEU A 160 1.36 13.36 -3.27
CA LEU A 160 2.76 13.12 -2.93
C LEU A 160 3.63 14.31 -3.33
N LYS A 161 3.42 14.83 -4.56
CA LYS A 161 4.14 16.01 -5.08
C LYS A 161 3.92 17.23 -4.18
N GLU A 162 2.68 17.46 -3.76
CA GLU A 162 2.31 18.56 -2.84
C GLU A 162 2.92 18.39 -1.44
N ALA A 163 3.02 17.15 -0.95
CA ALA A 163 3.58 16.87 0.37
C ALA A 163 5.13 16.95 0.40
N LEU A 164 5.81 16.81 -0.74
CA LEU A 164 7.26 16.81 -0.86
C LEU A 164 7.74 17.82 -1.93
N PRO A 165 7.39 19.11 -1.81
CA PRO A 165 7.59 20.10 -2.87
C PRO A 165 9.06 20.44 -3.14
N SER A 166 9.96 20.08 -2.22
CA SER A 166 11.40 20.30 -2.35
C SER A 166 12.13 19.17 -3.07
N LEU A 167 11.48 18.03 -3.31
CA LEU A 167 12.13 16.90 -3.99
C LEU A 167 12.04 17.07 -5.50
N GLU A 168 13.08 16.59 -6.17
CA GLU A 168 13.14 16.58 -7.63
C GLU A 168 12.11 15.61 -8.21
N ILE A 169 11.39 16.07 -9.25
CA ILE A 169 10.48 15.23 -10.04
C ILE A 169 11.22 14.79 -11.29
N ILE A 170 11.38 13.48 -11.47
CA ILE A 170 12.05 12.87 -12.62
C ILE A 170 11.03 12.47 -13.70
N GLU A 171 11.50 11.83 -14.78
CA GLU A 171 10.61 11.27 -15.80
C GLU A 171 9.63 10.21 -15.25
N THR A 172 8.62 9.86 -16.04
CA THR A 172 7.62 8.85 -15.65
C THR A 172 8.22 7.45 -15.62
N SER A 173 7.54 6.52 -14.93
CA SER A 173 7.90 5.10 -14.99
C SER A 173 7.85 4.56 -16.42
N ASP A 174 6.88 4.98 -17.23
CA ASP A 174 6.70 4.54 -18.62
C ASP A 174 7.81 5.05 -19.57
N ALA A 175 8.55 6.07 -19.15
CA ALA A 175 9.67 6.63 -19.89
C ALA A 175 11.04 6.14 -19.36
N ASP A 176 11.06 5.06 -18.57
CA ASP A 176 12.26 4.53 -17.91
C ASP A 176 12.96 5.56 -17.00
N GLY A 177 12.19 6.43 -16.33
CA GLY A 177 12.74 7.59 -15.62
C GLY A 177 13.77 7.24 -14.55
N VAL A 178 13.58 6.14 -13.81
CA VAL A 178 14.57 5.65 -12.84
C VAL A 178 15.89 5.30 -13.52
N ALA A 179 15.85 4.53 -14.62
CA ALA A 179 17.05 4.07 -15.31
C ALA A 179 17.83 5.25 -15.91
N LYS A 180 17.13 6.17 -16.58
CA LYS A 180 17.75 7.39 -17.14
C LYS A 180 18.39 8.25 -16.06
N TYR A 181 17.70 8.44 -14.93
CA TYR A 181 18.26 9.20 -13.81
C TYR A 181 19.56 8.59 -13.31
N LEU A 182 19.58 7.27 -13.08
CA LEU A 182 20.76 6.56 -12.60
C LEU A 182 21.92 6.67 -13.59
N VAL A 183 21.67 6.48 -14.89
CA VAL A 183 22.71 6.63 -15.91
C VAL A 183 23.30 8.03 -15.90
N LEU A 184 22.45 9.06 -15.99
CA LEU A 184 22.90 10.44 -16.18
C LEU A 184 23.52 11.07 -14.93
N ASN A 185 23.13 10.65 -13.72
CA ASN A 185 23.50 11.36 -12.48
C ASN A 185 24.27 10.51 -11.47
N VAL A 186 24.45 9.21 -11.72
CA VAL A 186 25.09 8.29 -10.76
C VAL A 186 26.16 7.45 -11.43
N LEU A 187 25.86 6.87 -12.60
CA LEU A 187 26.75 5.91 -13.26
C LEU A 187 27.73 6.56 -14.25
N LEU A 188 27.41 7.75 -14.78
CA LEU A 188 28.28 8.47 -15.72
C LEU A 188 29.15 9.55 -15.05
N ASP A 189 28.99 9.78 -13.74
CA ASP A 189 29.82 10.69 -12.94
C ASP A 189 31.09 10.02 -12.35
N THR A 190 31.60 8.96 -12.99
CA THR A 190 32.88 8.30 -12.65
C THR A 190 33.96 8.57 -13.67
#